data_AF-A0A1W2FAK9-F1
#
_entry.id   AF-A0A1W2FAK9-F1
#
_cell.length_a   1.000
_cell.length_b   1.000
_cell.length_c   1.000
_cell.angle_alpha   90.00
_cell.angle_beta   90.00
_cell.angle_gamma   90.00
#
_symmetry.space_group_name_H-M   'P 1'
#
loop_
_entity.id
_entity.type
_entity.pdbx_description
1 polymer ?
#
loop_
_entity_poly.entity_id
_entity_poly.type
_entity_poly.pdbx_seq_one_letter_code
_entity_poly.pdbx_strand_id
1 'polypeptide(L)'
;MAIKMKPIPMTEIMMIGDDRVIGLTQEGGTIPDGIAKDGTPRDLEYASGSAILAFRDGRHICGPIDMRGIRAFALEVAAGNQRAVTEPSACIRLATALLAIVDMLEFAGSMDLVVVARAEAVA
;
A
#
# COMPACT_ATOMS: atom_id res chain seq x y z
N MET A 1 -16.80 20.33 -7.27
CA MET A 1 -17.41 19.59 -6.16
C MET A 1 -16.34 18.64 -5.62
N ALA A 2 -15.80 18.89 -4.43
CA ALA A 2 -14.78 18.01 -3.86
C ALA A 2 -15.45 16.70 -3.41
N ILE A 3 -15.05 15.57 -4.00
CA ILE A 3 -15.50 14.25 -3.54
C ILE A 3 -14.91 14.07 -2.14
N LYS A 4 -15.76 14.06 -1.12
CA LYS A 4 -15.34 13.81 0.26
C LYS A 4 -15.08 12.31 0.38
N MET A 5 -13.86 11.87 0.07
CA MET A 5 -13.48 10.47 0.22
C MET A 5 -13.60 10.06 1.69
N LYS A 6 -14.37 9.00 1.94
CA LYS A 6 -14.44 8.36 3.24
C LYS A 6 -13.06 7.76 3.55
N PRO A 7 -12.54 7.89 4.78
CA PRO A 7 -11.32 7.21 5.17
C PRO A 7 -11.46 5.70 4.97
N ILE A 8 -10.44 5.05 4.43
CA ILE A 8 -10.39 3.59 4.31
C ILE A 8 -9.91 3.02 5.65
N PRO A 9 -10.64 2.08 6.27
CA PRO A 9 -10.18 1.39 7.47
C PRO A 9 -8.84 0.69 7.21
N MET A 10 -7.84 1.04 8.00
CA MET A 10 -6.49 0.49 7.88
C MET A 10 -5.88 0.26 9.26
N THR A 11 -4.98 -0.72 9.31
CA THR A 11 -4.06 -0.89 10.43
C THR A 11 -2.78 -0.14 10.12
N GLU A 12 -2.42 0.84 10.94
CA GLU A 12 -1.14 1.53 10.84
C GLU A 12 0.00 0.56 11.15
N ILE A 13 1.00 0.54 10.29
CA ILE A 13 2.19 -0.31 10.45
C ILE A 13 3.47 0.51 10.62
N MET A 14 3.52 1.73 10.05
CA MET A 14 4.71 2.56 10.11
C MET A 14 4.36 4.05 10.14
N MET A 15 5.05 4.79 11.01
CA MET A 15 5.01 6.25 11.05
C MET A 15 6.06 6.86 10.12
N ILE A 16 5.68 7.85 9.32
CA ILE A 16 6.57 8.60 8.43
C ILE A 16 6.54 10.09 8.83
N GLY A 17 7.59 10.53 9.54
CA GLY A 17 7.63 11.87 10.11
C GLY A 17 6.51 12.10 11.14
N ASP A 18 5.99 13.32 11.19
CA ASP A 18 5.05 13.72 12.26
C ASP A 18 3.60 13.34 11.96
N ASP A 19 3.18 13.38 10.68
CA ASP A 19 1.77 13.37 10.30
C ASP A 19 1.37 12.32 9.25
N ARG A 20 2.30 11.49 8.75
CA ARG A 20 2.02 10.47 7.72
C ARG A 20 2.20 9.07 8.25
N VAL A 21 1.44 8.13 7.70
CA VAL A 21 1.47 6.73 8.08
C VAL A 21 1.42 5.84 6.84
N ILE A 22 2.11 4.72 6.91
CA ILE A 22 1.81 3.57 6.06
C ILE A 22 0.91 2.63 6.85
N GLY A 23 -0.15 2.18 6.19
CA GLY A 23 -1.09 1.23 6.74
C GLY A 23 -1.47 0.15 5.75
N LEU A 24 -2.11 -0.89 6.27
CA LEU A 24 -2.68 -1.99 5.50
C LEU A 24 -4.20 -1.96 5.62
N THR A 25 -4.90 -2.07 4.50
CA THR A 25 -6.36 -2.13 4.51
C THR A 25 -6.86 -3.31 5.34
N GLN A 26 -7.87 -3.06 6.17
CA GLN A 26 -8.49 -4.11 6.99
C GLN A 26 -9.49 -4.96 6.21
N GLU A 27 -10.00 -4.42 5.10
CA GLU A 27 -10.97 -5.05 4.23
C GLU A 27 -10.69 -4.69 2.76
N GLY A 28 -11.26 -5.48 1.84
CA GLY A 28 -11.28 -5.13 0.43
C GLY A 28 -12.42 -4.16 0.12
N GLY A 29 -12.31 -3.45 -1.00
CA GLY A 29 -13.33 -2.51 -1.43
C GLY A 29 -13.01 -1.86 -2.77
N THR A 30 -13.74 -0.80 -3.08
CA THR A 30 -13.58 0.01 -4.29
C THR A 30 -13.43 1.48 -3.92
N ILE A 31 -12.53 2.17 -4.62
CA ILE A 31 -12.44 3.64 -4.58
C ILE A 31 -12.51 4.24 -5.98
N PRO A 32 -13.02 5.48 -6.14
CA PRO A 32 -12.91 6.19 -7.40
C PRO A 32 -11.44 6.44 -7.78
N ASP A 33 -11.06 6.03 -8.99
CA ASP A 33 -9.74 6.16 -9.61
C ASP A 33 -9.83 6.99 -10.90
N GLY A 34 -10.52 8.14 -10.76
CA GLY A 34 -10.69 9.12 -11.82
C GLY A 34 -11.79 8.79 -12.82
N ILE A 35 -11.62 9.32 -14.03
CA ILE A 35 -12.58 9.21 -15.12
C ILE A 35 -11.81 8.67 -16.33
N ALA A 36 -12.33 7.63 -16.97
CA ALA A 36 -11.77 7.08 -18.19
C ALA A 36 -11.96 8.08 -19.36
N LYS A 37 -11.26 7.82 -20.47
CA LYS A 37 -11.25 8.73 -21.62
C LYS A 37 -12.62 8.93 -22.28
N ASP A 38 -13.55 8.02 -22.06
CA ASP A 38 -14.93 8.05 -22.54
C ASP A 38 -15.89 8.76 -21.56
N GLY A 39 -15.39 9.29 -20.45
CA GLY A 39 -16.19 9.95 -19.43
C GLY A 39 -16.78 9.02 -18.37
N THR A 40 -16.53 7.71 -18.45
CA THR A 40 -17.01 6.77 -17.42
C THR A 40 -16.19 6.91 -16.13
N PRO A 41 -16.82 6.96 -14.94
CA PRO A 41 -16.10 6.84 -13.69
C PRO A 41 -15.32 5.54 -13.67
N ARG A 42 -14.05 5.62 -13.29
CA ARG A 42 -13.23 4.44 -13.09
C ARG A 42 -13.14 4.17 -11.60
N ASP A 43 -13.39 2.93 -11.20
CA ASP A 43 -13.15 2.48 -9.85
C ASP A 43 -11.88 1.61 -9.82
N LEU A 44 -11.15 1.70 -8.71
CA LEU A 44 -10.04 0.84 -8.37
C LEU A 44 -10.49 -0.12 -7.27
N GLU A 45 -10.44 -1.41 -7.57
CA GLU A 45 -10.61 -2.48 -6.60
C GLU A 45 -9.33 -2.69 -5.80
N TYR A 46 -9.49 -2.96 -4.50
CA TYR A 46 -8.40 -3.31 -3.61
C TYR A 46 -8.81 -4.44 -2.68
N ALA A 47 -7.82 -5.24 -2.27
CA ALA A 47 -8.02 -6.33 -1.31
C ALA A 47 -7.69 -5.89 0.11
N SER A 48 -8.07 -6.70 1.10
CA SER A 48 -7.50 -6.62 2.45
C SER A 48 -5.98 -6.79 2.38
N GLY A 49 -5.24 -6.04 3.19
CA GLY A 49 -3.77 -6.04 3.19
C GLY A 49 -3.13 -5.19 2.10
N SER A 50 -3.92 -4.42 1.33
CA SER A 50 -3.37 -3.44 0.37
C SER A 50 -2.70 -2.29 1.11
N ALA A 51 -1.54 -1.84 0.62
CA ALA A 51 -0.80 -0.77 1.28
C ALA A 51 -1.38 0.60 0.96
N ILE A 52 -1.46 1.47 1.96
CA ILE A 52 -1.88 2.86 1.84
C ILE A 52 -0.82 3.75 2.48
N LEU A 53 -0.49 4.85 1.82
CA LEU A 53 0.14 6.01 2.46
C LEU A 53 -0.95 7.06 2.71
N ALA A 54 -1.11 7.47 3.95
CA ALA A 54 -2.11 8.44 4.36
C ALA A 54 -1.57 9.43 5.39
N PHE A 55 -2.30 10.52 5.59
CA PHE A 55 -2.18 11.35 6.77
C PHE A 55 -2.84 10.66 7.97
N ARG A 56 -2.40 10.96 9.19
CA ARG A 56 -3.03 10.45 10.43
C ARG A 56 -4.51 10.83 10.58
N ASP A 57 -4.95 11.88 9.90
CA ASP A 57 -6.36 12.27 9.88
C ASP A 57 -7.23 11.42 8.93
N GLY A 58 -6.64 10.39 8.32
CA GLY A 58 -7.31 9.43 7.43
C GLY A 58 -7.41 9.90 5.98
N ARG A 59 -6.87 11.06 5.61
CA ARG A 59 -6.78 11.48 4.20
C ARG A 59 -5.70 10.67 3.48
N HIS A 60 -6.08 10.03 2.38
CA HIS A 60 -5.13 9.24 1.59
C HIS A 60 -4.21 10.14 0.77
N ILE A 61 -2.94 9.76 0.72
CA ILE A 61 -1.91 10.37 -0.13
C ILE A 61 -1.67 9.46 -1.34
N CYS A 62 -1.57 8.16 -1.11
CA CYS A 62 -1.35 7.15 -2.16
C CYS A 62 -1.99 5.81 -1.77
N GLY A 63 -2.63 5.15 -2.74
CA GLY A 63 -3.23 3.82 -2.55
C GLY A 63 -4.75 3.85 -2.31
N PRO A 64 -5.37 2.67 -2.09
CA PRO A 64 -4.75 1.39 -1.76
C PRO A 64 -3.98 0.74 -2.91
N ILE A 65 -2.84 0.14 -2.59
CA ILE A 65 -1.95 -0.53 -3.53
C ILE A 65 -2.02 -2.03 -3.30
N ASP A 66 -2.65 -2.74 -4.24
CA ASP A 66 -2.57 -4.19 -4.29
C ASP A 66 -1.13 -4.63 -4.65
N MET A 67 -0.60 -5.58 -3.87
CA MET A 67 0.78 -6.07 -4.00
C MET A 67 1.01 -6.83 -5.32
N ARG A 68 -0.04 -7.44 -5.89
CA ARG A 68 0.08 -8.08 -7.22
C ARG A 68 0.16 -7.03 -8.31
N GLY A 69 -0.71 -6.01 -8.24
CA GLY A 69 -0.70 -4.86 -9.13
C GLY A 69 0.63 -4.10 -9.12
N ILE A 70 1.20 -3.84 -7.93
CA ILE A 70 2.48 -3.13 -7.85
C ILE A 70 3.65 -3.97 -8.37
N ARG A 71 3.64 -5.29 -8.16
CA ARG A 71 4.65 -6.18 -8.74
C ARG A 71 4.62 -6.11 -10.27
N ALA A 72 3.44 -6.18 -10.88
CA ALA A 72 3.29 -6.06 -12.33
C ALA A 72 3.79 -4.69 -12.83
N PHE A 73 3.43 -3.61 -12.14
CA PHE A 73 3.91 -2.27 -12.46
C PHE A 73 5.43 -2.12 -12.33
N ALA A 74 6.03 -2.65 -11.25
CA ALA A 74 7.47 -2.62 -11.03
C ALA A 74 8.23 -3.36 -12.14
N LEU A 75 7.69 -4.47 -12.65
CA LEU A 75 8.27 -5.19 -13.78
C LEU A 75 8.24 -4.36 -15.07
N GLU A 76 7.15 -3.65 -15.35
CA GLU A 76 7.06 -2.73 -16.51
C GLU A 76 8.06 -1.57 -16.39
N VAL A 77 8.22 -1.00 -15.20
CA VAL A 77 9.24 0.04 -14.94
C VAL A 77 10.65 -0.53 -15.17
N ALA A 78 10.95 -1.71 -14.62
CA ALA A 78 12.25 -2.36 -14.78
C ALA A 78 12.54 -2.75 -16.24
N ALA A 79 11.51 -3.09 -17.03
CA ALA A 79 11.60 -3.37 -18.45
C ALA A 79 11.78 -2.10 -19.31
N GLY A 80 11.75 -0.91 -18.72
CA GLY A 80 11.91 0.36 -19.44
C GLY A 80 10.66 0.78 -20.22
N ASN A 81 9.48 0.29 -19.86
CA ASN A 81 8.23 0.74 -20.49
C ASN A 81 8.07 2.24 -20.26
N GLN A 82 8.14 3.02 -21.34
CA GLN A 82 8.17 4.48 -21.24
C GLN A 82 6.97 5.05 -20.47
N ARG A 83 5.77 4.46 -20.64
CA ARG A 83 4.57 4.93 -19.93
C ARG A 83 4.64 4.67 -18.43
N ALA A 84 5.22 3.54 -18.02
CA ALA A 84 5.38 3.19 -16.61
C ALA A 84 6.46 4.05 -15.95
N VAL A 85 7.58 4.25 -16.64
CA VAL A 85 8.72 5.05 -16.16
C VAL A 85 8.34 6.52 -15.95
N THR A 86 7.51 7.10 -16.83
CA THR A 86 7.09 8.50 -16.74
C THR A 86 5.79 8.70 -15.96
N GLU A 87 5.27 7.66 -15.30
CA GLU A 87 4.04 7.76 -14.53
C GLU A 87 4.28 8.67 -13.30
N PRO A 88 3.56 9.79 -13.13
CA PRO A 88 3.88 10.79 -12.10
C PRO A 88 3.89 10.25 -10.67
N SER A 89 3.07 9.23 -10.38
CA SER A 89 2.97 8.61 -9.06
C SER A 89 3.83 7.35 -8.91
N ALA A 90 4.69 7.02 -9.88
CA ALA A 90 5.47 5.79 -9.87
C ALA A 90 6.33 5.66 -8.60
N CYS A 91 7.09 6.72 -8.29
CA CYS A 91 7.98 6.75 -7.14
C CYS A 91 7.23 6.59 -5.83
N ILE A 92 6.12 7.31 -5.63
CA ILE A 92 5.38 7.27 -4.38
C ILE A 92 4.66 5.92 -4.20
N ARG A 93 4.14 5.32 -5.27
CA ARG A 93 3.51 4.00 -5.24
C ARG A 93 4.51 2.90 -4.92
N LEU A 94 5.66 2.90 -5.59
CA LEU A 94 6.73 1.92 -5.36
C LEU A 94 7.34 2.08 -3.96
N ALA A 95 7.57 3.31 -3.49
CA ALA A 95 8.09 3.57 -2.15
C ALA A 95 7.10 3.10 -1.06
N THR A 96 5.81 3.38 -1.22
CA THR A 96 4.76 2.93 -0.29
C THR A 96 4.71 1.42 -0.20
N ALA A 97 4.71 0.73 -1.35
CA ALA A 97 4.70 -0.72 -1.38
C ALA A 97 5.99 -1.33 -0.81
N LEU A 98 7.15 -0.77 -1.13
CA LEU A 98 8.44 -1.22 -0.60
C LEU A 98 8.47 -1.16 0.92
N LEU A 99 8.10 -0.02 1.51
CA LEU A 99 8.10 0.15 2.96
C LEU A 99 7.11 -0.79 3.65
N ALA A 100 5.93 -0.98 3.07
CA ALA A 100 4.97 -1.97 3.58
C ALA A 100 5.54 -3.40 3.53
N ILE A 101 6.23 -3.77 2.45
CA ILE A 101 6.87 -5.09 2.32
C ILE A 101 8.00 -5.26 3.35
N VAL A 102 8.85 -4.25 3.53
CA VAL A 102 9.94 -4.30 4.51
C VAL A 102 9.40 -4.52 5.92
N ASP A 103 8.37 -3.77 6.31
CA ASP A 103 7.75 -3.91 7.63
C ASP A 103 7.10 -5.30 7.83
N MET A 104 6.38 -5.81 6.83
CA MET A 104 5.84 -7.17 6.86
C MET A 104 6.93 -8.24 7.04
N LEU A 105 8.09 -8.06 6.40
CA LEU A 105 9.21 -8.99 6.50
C LEU A 105 9.92 -8.89 7.85
N GLU A 106 10.10 -7.68 8.40
CA GLU A 106 10.64 -7.47 9.75
C GLU A 106 9.73 -8.13 10.80
N PHE A 107 8.42 -7.98 10.64
CA PHE A 107 7.44 -8.65 11.50
C PHE A 107 7.56 -10.19 11.39
N ALA A 108 7.66 -10.74 10.18
CA ALA A 108 7.82 -12.18 9.99
C ALA A 108 9.12 -12.70 10.62
N GLY A 109 10.24 -12.01 10.41
CA GLY A 109 11.53 -12.36 11.04
C GLY A 109 11.50 -12.29 12.57
N SER A 110 10.74 -11.35 13.13
CA SER A 110 10.53 -11.27 14.57
C SER A 110 9.70 -12.44 15.12
N MET A 111 8.72 -12.94 14.35
CA MET A 111 7.93 -14.12 14.75
C MET A 111 8.76 -15.40 14.74
N ASP A 112 9.64 -15.59 13.76
CA ASP A 112 10.56 -16.73 13.75
C ASP A 112 11.48 -16.73 14.98
N LEU A 113 11.99 -15.56 15.40
CA LEU A 113 12.79 -15.44 16.62
C LEU A 113 12.00 -15.79 17.89
N VAL A 114 10.74 -15.37 17.98
CA VAL A 114 9.87 -15.66 19.13
C VAL A 114 9.51 -17.15 19.20
N VAL A 115 9.29 -17.81 18.05
CA VAL A 115 9.03 -19.25 18.00
C VAL A 115 10.27 -20.04 18.44
N VAL A 116 11.45 -19.66 17.96
CA VAL A 116 12.72 -20.30 18.37
C VAL A 116 12.99 -20.10 19.86
N ALA A 117 12.84 -18.88 20.38
CA ALA A 117 13.04 -18.59 21.81
C ALA A 117 12.06 -19.34 22.72
N ARG A 118 10.81 -19.57 22.26
CA ARG A 118 9.83 -20.38 23.00
C ARG A 118 10.13 -21.87 22.94
N ALA A 119 10.72 -22.37 21.86
CA ALA A 119 11.12 -23.77 21.76
C ALA A 119 12.29 -24.10 22.72
N GLU A 120 13.23 -23.17 22.89
CA GLU A 120 14.36 -23.33 23.82
C GLU A 120 13.96 -23.21 25.30
N ALA A 121 12.89 -22.46 25.62
CA ALA A 121 12.41 -22.32 27.00
C ALA A 121 11.63 -23.54 27.53
N VAL A 122 11.34 -24.53 26.69
CA VAL A 122 10.56 -25.75 27.02
C VAL A 122 11.42 -27.03 26.94
N ALA A 123 12.71 -26.89 26.61
CA ALA A 123 13.71 -27.98 26.61
C ALA A 123 14.54 -27.97 27.90
#